data_AF-A0A0J8GW97-F1
#
_entry.id   AF-A0A0J8GW97-F1
#
_cell.length_a   1.000
_cell.length_b   1.000
_cell.length_c   1.000
_cell.angle_alpha   90.00
_cell.angle_beta   90.00
_cell.angle_gamma   90.00
#
_symmetry.space_group_name_H-M   'P 1'
#
loop_
_entity.id
_entity.type
_entity.pdbx_description
1 polymer ?
#
loop_
_entity_poly.entity_id
_entity_poly.type
_entity_poly.pdbx_seq_one_letter_code
_entity_poly.pdbx_strand_id
1 'polypeptide(L)' 'MENIISAIEVNATLLTLALAITFIVLGATEKAETRDQLIMARVEYAFFGISSLIAFLVFWLI' A
#
# COMPACT_ATOMS: atom_id res chain seq x y z
N MET A 1 -3.39 -8.88 -28.68
CA MET A 1 -3.40 -9.50 -27.34
C MET A 1 -2.54 -8.72 -26.34
N GLU A 2 -1.45 -8.08 -26.77
CA GLU A 2 -0.62 -7.17 -25.93
C GLU A 2 -1.41 -6.08 -25.21
N ASN A 3 -2.35 -5.40 -25.89
CA ASN A 3 -3.15 -4.34 -25.26
C ASN A 3 -3.99 -4.79 -24.05
N ILE A 4 -4.45 -6.04 -24.03
CA ILE A 4 -5.30 -6.54 -22.94
C ILE A 4 -4.44 -6.89 -21.72
N ILE A 5 -3.28 -7.51 -21.94
CA ILE A 5 -2.34 -7.87 -20.87
C ILE A 5 -1.76 -6.60 -20.24
N SER A 6 -1.29 -5.66 -21.06
CA SER A 6 -0.81 -4.35 -20.61
C SER A 6 -1.86 -3.55 -19.83
N ALA A 7 -3.13 -3.57 -20.28
CA ALA A 7 -4.21 -2.91 -19.56
C ALA A 7 -4.49 -3.57 -18.20
N ILE A 8 -4.38 -4.89 -18.10
CA ILE A 8 -4.55 -5.61 -16.83
C ILE A 8 -3.42 -5.28 -15.86
N GLU A 9 -2.17 -5.27 -16.34
CA GLU A 9 -1.00 -4.91 -15.53
C GLU A 9 -1.14 -3.50 -14.96
N VAL A 10 -1.41 -2.49 -15.81
CA VAL A 10 -1.57 -1.09 -15.38
C VAL A 10 -2.71 -0.95 -14.36
N ASN A 11 -3.84 -1.60 -14.58
CA ASN A 11 -4.97 -1.55 -13.64
C ASN A 11 -4.66 -2.25 -12.31
N ALA A 12 -3.93 -3.36 -12.33
CA ALA A 12 -3.49 -4.04 -11.12
C ALA A 12 -2.51 -3.15 -10.33
N THR A 13 -1.57 -2.50 -11.00
CA THR A 13 -0.62 -1.57 -10.37
C THR A 13 -1.34 -0.37 -9.74
N LEU A 14 -2.32 0.20 -10.44
CA LEU A 14 -3.14 1.31 -9.92
C LEU A 14 -3.97 0.87 -8.71
N LEU A 15 -4.51 -0.35 -8.72
CA LEU A 15 -5.25 -0.91 -7.58
C LEU A 15 -4.33 -1.10 -6.36
N THR A 16 -3.13 -1.63 -6.55
CA THR A 16 -2.13 -1.77 -5.47
C THR A 16 -1.75 -0.41 -4.90
N LEU A 17 -1.54 0.60 -5.74
CA LEU A 17 -1.26 1.97 -5.29
C LEU A 17 -2.44 2.56 -4.49
N ALA A 18 -3.66 2.40 -4.97
CA ALA A 18 -4.86 2.88 -4.28
C ALA A 18 -5.02 2.21 -2.90
N LEU A 19 -4.77 0.91 -2.81
CA LEU A 19 -4.77 0.18 -1.54
C LEU A 19 -3.66 0.67 -0.61
N ALA A 20 -2.44 0.87 -1.11
CA ALA A 20 -1.32 1.41 -0.33
C ALA A 20 -1.66 2.77 0.31
N ILE A 21 -2.20 3.69 -0.50
CA ILE A 21 -2.63 5.01 -0.03
C ILE A 21 -3.76 4.87 1.00
N THR A 22 -4.74 4.00 0.74
CA THR A 22 -5.88 3.78 1.63
C THR A 22 -5.44 3.25 3.00
N PHE A 23 -4.48 2.31 3.04
CA PHE A 23 -3.93 1.80 4.30
C PHE A 23 -3.14 2.85 5.07
N ILE A 24 -2.34 3.67 4.39
CA ILE A 24 -1.61 4.79 5.01
C ILE A 24 -2.58 5.80 5.60
N VAL A 25 -3.65 6.13 4.87
CA VAL A 25 -4.67 7.10 5.32
C VAL A 25 -5.48 6.54 6.48
N LEU A 26 -5.98 5.30 6.38
CA LEU A 26 -6.68 4.63 7.48
C LEU A 26 -5.80 4.61 8.73
N GLY A 27 -4.52 4.31 8.56
CA GLY A 27 -3.59 4.29 9.67
C GLY A 27 -3.23 5.64 10.26
N ALA A 28 -3.25 6.71 9.46
CA ALA A 28 -3.15 8.07 9.98
C ALA A 28 -4.43 8.49 10.73
N THR A 29 -5.58 7.89 10.42
CA THR A 29 -6.87 8.24 11.03
C THR A 29 -7.26 7.43 12.26
N GLU A 30 -6.67 6.25 12.49
CA GLU A 30 -6.91 5.49 13.72
C GLU A 30 -6.25 6.18 14.93
N LYS A 31 -7.10 6.77 15.79
CA LYS A 31 -6.68 7.32 17.08
C LYS A 31 -6.51 6.17 18.08
N ALA A 32 -5.27 5.70 18.25
CA ALA A 32 -4.98 4.71 19.29
C ALA A 32 -5.15 5.33 20.69
N GLU A 33 -5.91 4.67 21.57
CA GLU A 33 -6.27 5.18 22.90
C GLU A 33 -5.13 5.04 23.93
N THR A 34 -4.13 4.21 23.65
CA THR A 34 -2.93 4.02 24.51
C THR A 34 -1.62 4.19 23.74
N ARG A 35 -0.59 4.71 24.42
CA ARG A 35 0.73 5.04 23.83
C ARG A 35 1.39 3.84 23.14
N ASP A 36 1.26 2.65 23.70
CA ASP A 36 1.85 1.42 23.13
C ASP A 36 1.13 0.98 21.84
N GLN A 37 -0.20 1.10 21.80
CA GLN A 37 -0.98 0.86 20.59
C GLN A 37 -0.63 1.84 19.48
N LEU A 38 -0.36 3.10 19.83
CA LEU A 38 0.06 4.14 18.89
C LEU A 38 1.42 3.84 18.26
N ILE A 39 2.36 3.28 19.04
CA ILE A 39 3.67 2.85 18.53
C ILE A 39 3.52 1.64 17.62
N MET A 40 2.72 0.64 18.04
CA MET A 40 2.50 -0.58 17.26
C MET A 40 1.80 -0.29 15.93
N ALA A 41 0.76 0.55 15.94
CA ALA A 41 0.06 1.00 14.74
C ALA A 41 1.00 1.73 13.76
N ARG A 42 1.86 2.64 14.26
CA ARG A 42 2.87 3.31 13.42
C ARG A 42 3.84 2.34 12.77
N VAL A 43 4.27 1.30 13.49
CA VAL A 43 5.17 0.27 12.95
C VAL A 43 4.45 -0.55 11.89
N GLU A 44 3.22 -0.96 12.12
CA GLU A 44 2.41 -1.70 11.15
C GLU A 44 2.16 -0.87 9.89
N TYR A 45 1.79 0.40 9.99
CA TYR A 45 1.57 1.25 8.81
C TYR A 45 2.86 1.55 8.06
N ALA A 46 3.98 1.76 8.77
CA ALA A 46 5.27 1.92 8.12
C ALA A 46 5.67 0.64 7.37
N PHE A 47 5.46 -0.53 7.98
CA PHE A 47 5.72 -1.83 7.36
C PHE A 47 4.83 -2.05 6.13
N PHE A 48 3.52 -1.79 6.24
CA PHE A 48 2.59 -1.91 5.13
C PHE A 48 2.89 -0.93 4.01
N GLY A 49 3.18 0.34 4.32
CA GLY A 49 3.53 1.37 3.35
C GLY A 49 4.81 1.04 2.58
N ILE A 50 5.86 0.59 3.28
CA ILE A 50 7.12 0.19 2.64
C ILE A 50 6.92 -1.09 1.80
N SER A 51 6.23 -2.10 2.34
CA SER A 51 6.01 -3.38 1.64
C SER A 51 5.15 -3.20 0.39
N SER A 52 4.13 -2.34 0.45
CA SER A 52 3.28 -2.02 -0.70
C SER A 52 4.00 -1.19 -1.76
N LEU A 53 4.89 -0.27 -1.36
CA LEU A 53 5.77 0.45 -2.29
C LEU A 53 6.76 -0.51 -2.99
N ILE A 54 7.37 -1.43 -2.25
CA ILE A 54 8.27 -2.44 -2.82
C ILE A 54 7.51 -3.33 -3.81
N ALA A 55 6.31 -3.80 -3.44
CA ALA A 55 5.47 -4.59 -4.34
C ALA A 55 5.12 -3.82 -5.63
N PHE A 56 4.75 -2.54 -5.52
CA PHE A 56 4.53 -1.66 -6.67
C PHE A 56 5.77 -1.56 -7.56
N LEU A 57 6.95 -1.32 -6.98
CA LEU A 57 8.20 -1.19 -7.73
C LEU A 57 8.59 -2.50 -8.44
N VAL A 58 8.39 -3.65 -7.79
CA VAL A 58 8.65 -4.96 -8.40
C VAL A 58 7.73 -5.21 -9.59
N PHE A 59 6.44 -4.90 -9.46
CA PHE A 59 5.48 -5.07 -10.57
C PHE A 59 5.63 -4.03 -11.69
N TRP A 60 6.22 -2.87 -11.41
CA TRP A 60 6.44 -1.82 -12.40
C TRP A 60 7.76 -1.96 -13.17
N LEU A 61 8.79 -2.56 -12.55
CA LEU A 61 10.12 -2.74 -13.15
C LEU A 61 10.29 -4.08 -13.87
N ILE A 62 9.33 -5.01 -13.74
CA ILE A 62 9.20 -6.23 -14.55
C ILE A 62 8.41 -5.89 -15.81
#